data_AF-A0A356BW25-F1
#
_entry.id   AF-A0A356BW25-F1
#
_cell.length_a   1.000
_cell.length_b   1.000
_cell.length_c   1.000
_cell.angle_alpha   90.00
_cell.angle_beta   90.00
_cell.angle_gamma   90.00
#
_symmetry.space_group_name_H-M   'P 1'
#
loop_
_entity.id
_entity.type
_entity.pdbx_description
1 polymer ?
#
loop_
_entity_poly.entity_id
_entity_poly.type
_entity_poly.pdbx_seq_one_letter_code
_entity_poly.pdbx_strand_id
1 'polypeptide(L)'
;MSRKATLIIILIVSLLSVSLVYGSYQANTQVAEGETRYESIGTALEVIALVKTRHYFQPVSTFELVKAYVTHGTINGMLKHALDDPYTRHMDAIAFENMMNTTTGIYGGIGLSVGIADDRV
;
A
#
# COMPACT_ATOMS: atom_id res chain seq x y z
N MET A 1 -5.43 41.27 32.79
CA MET A 1 -6.36 40.17 32.43
C MET A 1 -7.19 39.81 33.65
N SER A 2 -8.50 39.58 33.50
CA SER A 2 -9.34 39.21 34.64
C SER A 2 -8.96 37.79 35.10
N ARG A 3 -8.93 37.55 36.42
CA ARG A 3 -8.57 36.23 36.99
C ARG A 3 -9.41 35.09 36.40
N LYS A 4 -10.65 35.39 35.98
CA LYS A 4 -11.56 34.47 35.32
C LYS A 4 -11.12 34.10 33.90
N ALA A 5 -10.60 35.07 33.14
CA ALA A 5 -10.07 34.83 31.79
C ALA A 5 -8.79 33.97 31.83
N THR A 6 -7.90 34.20 32.80
CA THR A 6 -6.70 33.37 32.98
C THR A 6 -7.06 31.92 33.32
N LEU A 7 -8.06 31.69 34.16
CA LEU A 7 -8.52 30.34 34.51
C LEU A 7 -9.13 29.60 33.30
N ILE A 8 -9.89 30.28 32.45
CA ILE A 8 -10.46 29.70 31.24
C ILE A 8 -9.37 29.30 30.24
N ILE A 9 -8.34 30.14 30.06
CA ILE A 9 -7.22 29.83 29.17
C ILE A 9 -6.44 28.61 29.67
N ILE A 10 -6.17 28.52 30.97
CA ILE A 10 -5.48 27.36 31.56
C ILE A 10 -6.30 26.07 31.36
N LEU A 11 -7.62 26.13 31.53
CA LEU A 11 -8.51 25.00 31.29
C LEU A 11 -8.41 24.51 29.84
N ILE A 12 -8.52 25.42 28.87
CA ILE A 12 -8.46 25.11 27.43
C ILE A 12 -7.10 24.51 27.07
N VAL A 13 -6.00 25.08 27.57
CA VAL A 13 -4.66 24.55 27.32
C VAL A 13 -4.51 23.14 27.90
N SER A 14 -5.00 22.90 29.12
CA SER A 14 -4.95 21.56 29.72
C SER A 14 -5.73 20.53 28.91
N LEU A 15 -6.90 20.91 28.39
CA LEU A 15 -7.78 20.04 27.61
C LEU A 15 -7.15 19.71 26.25
N LEU A 16 -6.48 20.70 25.63
CA LEU A 16 -5.75 20.53 24.38
C LEU A 16 -4.49 19.66 24.57
N SER A 17 -3.76 19.83 25.67
CA SER A 17 -2.61 18.98 26.01
C SER A 17 -3.01 17.53 26.22
N VAL A 18 -4.12 17.27 26.92
CA VAL A 18 -4.66 15.92 27.12
C VAL A 18 -5.05 15.30 25.78
N SER A 19 -5.78 16.03 24.93
CA SER A 19 -6.17 15.54 23.60
C SER A 19 -4.96 15.21 22.71
N LEU A 20 -3.88 16.00 22.78
CA LEU A 20 -2.67 15.76 21.99
C LEU A 20 -1.97 14.48 22.46
N VAL A 21 -1.82 14.30 23.78
CA VAL A 21 -1.15 13.14 24.37
C VAL A 21 -1.94 11.86 24.08
N TYR A 22 -3.25 11.84 24.31
CA TYR A 22 -4.09 10.66 24.00
C TYR A 22 -4.11 10.35 22.49
N GLY A 23 -4.11 11.37 21.62
CA GLY A 23 -3.96 11.19 20.18
C GLY A 23 -2.63 10.53 19.80
N SER A 24 -1.52 10.96 20.41
CA SER A 24 -0.20 10.37 20.18
C SER A 24 -0.08 8.92 20.71
N TYR A 25 -0.67 8.60 21.86
CA TYR A 25 -0.66 7.23 22.40
C TYR A 25 -1.49 6.25 21.54
N GLN A 26 -2.64 6.67 21.01
CA GLN A 26 -3.44 5.87 20.06
C GLN A 26 -2.77 5.75 18.68
N ALA A 27 -2.01 6.76 18.25
CA ALA A 27 -1.21 6.68 17.02
C ALA A 27 -0.02 5.70 17.17
N ASN A 28 0.57 5.61 18.37
CA ASN A 28 1.75 4.78 18.63
C ASN A 28 1.44 3.29 18.89
N THR A 29 0.16 2.93 19.08
CA THR A 29 -0.27 1.52 19.15
C THR A 29 -0.71 0.95 17.80
N GLN A 30 -0.72 1.80 16.76
CA GLN A 30 -0.77 1.41 15.36
C GLN A 30 0.63 1.54 14.73
N VAL A 31 1.65 0.97 15.37
CA VAL A 31 2.85 0.53 14.64
C VAL A 31 2.48 -0.79 13.98
N ALA A 32 1.54 -0.72 13.02
CA ALA A 32 1.43 -1.72 11.99
C ALA A 32 2.61 -1.48 11.05
N GLU A 33 3.45 -2.51 10.90
CA GLU A 33 4.46 -2.62 9.86
C GLU A 33 3.90 -2.11 8.53
N GLY A 34 4.39 -0.97 8.04
CA GLY A 34 3.88 -0.38 6.81
C GLY A 34 3.98 1.15 6.72
N GLU A 35 5.04 1.76 7.26
CA GLU A 35 5.43 3.08 6.78
C GLU A 35 5.91 2.94 5.32
N THR A 36 4.99 3.10 4.37
CA THR A 36 5.22 3.83 3.13
C THR A 36 3.89 4.13 2.48
N ARG A 37 3.20 5.15 3.00
CA ARG A 37 2.03 5.78 2.33
C ARG A 37 2.40 6.33 0.93
N TYR A 38 3.70 6.37 0.61
CA TYR A 38 4.24 6.44 -0.74
C TYR A 38 5.13 5.22 -0.97
N GLU A 39 4.77 4.35 -1.92
CA GLU A 39 5.75 3.44 -2.54
C GLU A 39 6.95 4.30 -3.00
N SER A 40 8.18 3.81 -2.80
CA SER A 40 9.37 4.65 -3.02
C SER A 40 9.35 5.28 -4.43
N ILE A 41 9.52 6.61 -4.50
CA ILE A 41 9.52 7.35 -5.78
C ILE A 41 10.61 6.80 -6.71
N GLY A 42 11.72 6.35 -6.15
CA GLY A 42 12.79 5.67 -6.89
C GLY A 42 12.29 4.42 -7.62
N THR A 43 11.55 3.56 -6.91
CA THR A 43 10.93 2.36 -7.50
C THR A 43 9.91 2.73 -8.58
N ALA A 44 9.10 3.78 -8.37
CA ALA A 44 8.15 4.23 -9.38
C ALA A 44 8.84 4.70 -10.67
N LEU A 45 9.95 5.45 -10.57
CA LEU A 45 10.73 5.88 -11.73
C LEU A 45 11.39 4.70 -12.46
N GLU A 46 11.88 3.70 -11.73
CA GLU A 46 12.42 2.48 -12.31
C GLU A 46 11.34 1.71 -13.08
N VAL A 47 10.15 1.55 -12.49
CA VAL A 47 9.02 0.89 -13.15
C VAL A 47 8.61 1.64 -14.42
N ILE A 48 8.56 2.98 -14.40
CA ILE A 48 8.28 3.79 -15.59
C ILE A 48 9.32 3.55 -16.68
N ALA A 49 10.61 3.51 -16.31
CA ALA A 49 11.68 3.22 -17.26
C ALA A 49 11.55 1.81 -17.84
N LEU A 50 11.23 0.81 -17.02
CA LEU A 50 11.00 -0.56 -17.46
C LEU A 50 9.82 -0.66 -18.42
N VAL A 51 8.65 -0.09 -18.09
CA VAL A 51 7.47 -0.12 -18.98
C VAL A 51 7.76 0.54 -20.32
N LYS A 52 8.56 1.61 -20.34
CA LYS A 52 8.91 2.32 -21.58
C LYS A 52 9.96 1.58 -22.42
N THR A 53 10.93 0.93 -21.78
CA THR A 53 12.09 0.32 -22.46
C THR A 53 11.89 -1.15 -22.78
N ARG A 54 11.29 -1.91 -21.87
CA ARG A 54 10.96 -3.33 -22.03
C ARG A 54 9.64 -3.41 -22.76
N HIS A 55 9.73 -3.38 -24.10
CA HIS A 55 8.64 -3.45 -25.09
C HIS A 55 7.28 -3.86 -24.51
N TYR A 56 6.61 -2.91 -23.85
CA TYR A 56 5.21 -3.06 -23.56
C TYR A 56 4.48 -3.16 -24.90
N PHE A 57 3.43 -3.98 -24.96
CA PHE A 57 2.84 -4.35 -26.25
C PHE A 57 2.29 -3.15 -27.04
N GLN A 58 2.07 -2.02 -26.35
CA GLN A 58 1.60 -0.74 -26.91
C GLN A 58 2.49 0.42 -26.46
N PRO A 59 2.57 1.51 -27.25
CA PRO A 59 3.29 2.72 -26.85
C PRO A 59 2.61 3.39 -25.65
N VAL A 60 3.39 3.74 -24.63
CA VAL A 60 2.88 4.37 -23.39
C VAL A 60 3.47 5.76 -23.22
N SER A 61 2.63 6.74 -22.87
CA SER A 61 3.08 8.09 -22.54
C SER A 61 3.71 8.13 -21.15
N THR A 62 4.97 8.60 -21.07
CA THR A 62 5.63 8.85 -19.78
C THR A 62 4.89 9.88 -18.95
N PHE A 63 4.29 10.88 -19.60
CA PHE A 63 3.52 11.92 -18.91
C PHE A 63 2.28 11.33 -18.22
N GLU A 64 1.56 10.42 -18.89
CA GLU A 64 0.39 9.76 -18.30
C GLU A 64 0.77 8.86 -17.12
N LEU A 65 1.90 8.13 -17.21
CA LEU A 65 2.41 7.34 -16.09
C LEU A 65 2.73 8.22 -14.86
N VAL A 66 3.47 9.32 -15.06
CA VAL A 66 3.79 10.23 -13.95
C VAL A 66 2.54 10.86 -13.34
N LYS A 67 1.60 11.31 -14.18
CA LYS A 67 0.31 11.84 -13.75
C LYS A 67 -0.51 10.81 -12.97
N ALA A 68 -0.56 9.56 -13.43
CA ALA A 68 -1.26 8.48 -12.76
C ALA A 68 -0.62 8.14 -11.39
N TYR A 69 0.71 8.18 -11.28
CA TYR A 69 1.39 8.02 -10.00
C TYR A 69 1.07 9.13 -9.01
N VAL A 70 1.10 10.40 -9.45
CA VAL A 70 0.78 11.56 -8.58
C VAL A 70 -0.69 11.54 -8.12
N THR A 71 -1.61 11.06 -8.95
CA THR A 71 -3.04 11.01 -8.63
C THR A 71 -3.41 9.83 -7.74
N HIS A 72 -2.79 8.67 -7.93
CA HIS A 72 -3.14 7.43 -7.21
C HIS A 72 -2.16 7.07 -6.08
N GLY A 73 -1.00 7.72 -6.00
CA GLY A 73 -0.02 7.57 -4.92
C GLY A 73 0.66 6.20 -4.82
N THR A 74 0.36 5.28 -5.73
CA THR A 74 0.84 3.89 -5.73
C THR A 74 1.27 3.47 -7.13
N ILE A 75 2.25 2.58 -7.24
CA ILE A 75 2.76 2.04 -8.50
C ILE A 75 1.67 1.19 -9.16
N ASN A 76 0.93 0.40 -8.40
CA ASN A 76 -0.19 -0.37 -8.95
C ASN A 76 -1.35 0.50 -9.44
N GLY A 77 -1.65 1.61 -8.75
CA GLY A 77 -2.61 2.61 -9.24
C GLY A 77 -2.12 3.27 -10.54
N MET A 78 -0.84 3.65 -10.59
CA MET A 78 -0.21 4.18 -11.80
C MET A 78 -0.39 3.23 -12.99
N LEU A 79 -0.02 1.97 -12.84
CA LEU A 79 -0.08 0.97 -13.92
C LEU A 79 -1.53 0.74 -14.38
N LYS A 80 -2.46 0.57 -13.44
CA LYS A 80 -3.87 0.34 -13.75
C LYS A 80 -4.49 1.47 -14.57
N HIS A 81 -4.21 2.72 -14.18
CA HIS A 81 -4.82 3.89 -14.83
C HIS A 81 -4.11 4.33 -16.10
N ALA A 82 -2.80 4.11 -16.21
CA ALA A 82 -2.03 4.52 -17.39
C ALA A 82 -2.05 3.47 -18.51
N LEU A 83 -2.23 2.19 -18.20
CA LEU A 83 -2.13 1.09 -19.17
C LEU A 83 -3.48 0.46 -19.53
N ASP A 84 -4.51 0.64 -18.70
CA ASP A 84 -5.83 0.01 -18.84
C ASP A 84 -5.75 -1.51 -19.07
N ASP A 85 -4.78 -2.15 -18.42
CA ASP A 85 -4.45 -3.57 -18.58
C ASP A 85 -4.60 -4.29 -17.23
N PRO A 86 -5.51 -5.26 -17.10
CA PRO A 86 -5.75 -5.97 -15.84
C PRO A 86 -4.62 -6.92 -15.44
N TYR A 87 -3.68 -7.23 -16.34
CA TYR A 87 -2.62 -8.21 -16.09
C TYR A 87 -1.29 -7.56 -15.68
N THR A 88 -1.10 -6.27 -15.95
CA THR A 88 0.14 -5.57 -15.61
C THR A 88 0.06 -5.02 -14.18
N ARG A 89 0.87 -5.59 -13.28
CA ARG A 89 0.97 -5.14 -11.88
C ARG A 89 2.39 -5.23 -11.34
N HIS A 90 2.72 -4.32 -10.43
CA HIS A 90 3.91 -4.39 -9.60
C HIS A 90 3.67 -5.39 -8.47
N MET A 91 4.66 -6.24 -8.21
CA MET A 91 4.62 -7.27 -7.17
C MET A 91 5.83 -7.12 -6.26
N ASP A 92 5.62 -7.29 -4.96
CA ASP A 92 6.73 -7.52 -4.04
C ASP A 92 7.35 -8.92 -4.26
N ALA A 93 8.49 -9.16 -3.63
CA ALA A 93 9.24 -10.39 -3.79
C ALA A 93 8.43 -11.65 -3.41
N ILE A 94 7.63 -11.58 -2.34
CA ILE A 94 6.83 -12.71 -1.85
C ILE A 94 5.69 -13.00 -2.82
N ALA A 95 4.99 -11.97 -3.29
CA ALA A 95 3.92 -12.09 -4.27
C ALA A 95 4.44 -12.63 -5.61
N PHE A 96 5.64 -12.24 -6.03
CA PHE A 96 6.31 -12.77 -7.21
C PHE A 96 6.69 -14.25 -7.03
N GLU A 97 7.27 -14.62 -5.89
CA GLU A 97 7.62 -16.00 -5.56
C GLU A 97 6.38 -16.90 -5.56
N ASN A 98 5.31 -16.48 -4.90
CA ASN A 98 4.04 -17.20 -4.87
C ASN A 98 3.43 -17.35 -6.28
N MET A 99 3.49 -16.31 -7.10
CA MET A 99 3.05 -16.37 -8.50
C MET A 99 3.87 -17.39 -9.28
N MET A 100 5.20 -17.38 -9.12
CA MET A 100 6.10 -18.31 -9.81
C MET A 100 5.83 -19.76 -9.37
N ASN A 101 5.69 -20.02 -8.07
CA ASN A 101 5.37 -21.34 -7.52
C ASN A 101 4.03 -21.87 -8.07
N THR A 102 3.00 -21.02 -8.07
CA THR A 102 1.67 -21.35 -8.60
C THR A 102 1.71 -21.63 -10.10
N THR A 103 2.43 -20.82 -10.87
CA THR A 103 2.47 -20.88 -12.35
C THR A 103 3.33 -22.03 -12.86
N THR A 104 4.44 -22.33 -12.18
CA THR A 104 5.33 -23.45 -12.53
C THR A 104 4.77 -24.81 -12.10
N GLY A 105 3.61 -24.82 -11.44
CA GLY A 105 2.94 -26.05 -11.03
C GLY A 105 3.55 -26.72 -9.79
N ILE A 106 4.48 -26.04 -9.10
CA ILE A 106 4.89 -26.43 -7.75
C ILE A 106 3.81 -25.94 -6.80
N TYR A 107 2.68 -26.66 -6.78
CA TYR A 107 1.60 -26.46 -5.82
C TYR A 107 2.17 -26.73 -4.42
N GLY A 108 2.62 -25.67 -3.74
CA GLY A 108 2.95 -25.68 -2.32
C GLY A 108 1.67 -25.80 -1.49
N GLY A 109 0.96 -26.92 -1.62
CA GLY A 109 -0.07 -27.30 -0.67
C GLY A 109 0.56 -27.66 0.67
N ILE A 110 -0.18 -27.52 1.77
CA ILE A 110 0.18 -27.98 3.12
C ILE A 110 0.39 -29.51 3.24
N GLY A 111 0.44 -30.25 2.13
CA GLY A 111 0.59 -31.71 2.10
C GLY A 111 -0.62 -32.47 2.65
N LEU A 112 -1.79 -31.84 2.76
CA LEU A 112 -3.01 -32.50 3.22
C LEU A 112 -3.78 -33.06 2.02
N SER A 113 -3.91 -34.38 1.99
CA SER A 113 -4.86 -35.08 1.13
C SER A 113 -6.20 -35.14 1.86
N VAL A 114 -7.16 -34.31 1.45
CA VAL A 114 -8.53 -34.35 1.98
C VAL A 114 -9.38 -35.13 0.98
N GLY A 115 -9.80 -36.32 1.39
CA GLY A 115 -10.77 -37.14 0.67
C GLY A 115 -12.06 -37.25 1.50
N ILE A 116 -13.20 -37.35 0.82
CA ILE A 116 -14.47 -37.63 1.49
C ILE A 116 -14.45 -39.10 1.88
N ALA A 117 -14.45 -39.38 3.18
CA ALA A 117 -14.79 -40.69 3.72
C ALA A 117 -16.23 -40.63 4.22
N ASP A 118 -17.09 -41.49 3.65
CA ASP A 118 -18.44 -41.76 4.15
C ASP A 118 -19.39 -40.56 4.24
N ASP A 119 -19.34 -39.65 3.26
CA ASP A 119 -20.37 -38.62 3.02
C ASP A 119 -20.65 -37.69 4.23
N ARG A 120 -19.64 -37.45 5.08
CA ARG A 120 -19.72 -36.50 6.19
C ARG A 120 -18.51 -35.59 6.23
N VAL A 121 -18.79 -34.29 6.19
CA VAL A 121 -17.83 -33.20 6.44
C VAL A 121 -17.45 -33.11 7.91
#